data_AF-A0A9P0F0Q6-F1
#
_entry.id   AF-A0A9P0F0Q6-F1
#
_cell.length_a   1.000
_cell.length_b   1.000
_cell.length_c   1.000
_cell.angle_alpha   90.00
_cell.angle_beta   90.00
_cell.angle_gamma   90.00
#
_symmetry.space_group_name_H-M   'P 1'
#
loop_
_entity.id
_entity.type
_entity.pdbx_description
1 polymer ?
#
loop_
_entity_poly.entity_id
_entity_poly.type
_entity_poly.pdbx_seq_one_letter_code
_entity_poly.pdbx_strand_id
1 'polypeptide(L)'
;MEKSFENPHPNYRLFISAEPSPDPEFHVVPQGILESSIKITNEPPTGMLANLHKALDNFNQNSLEMCSKEGEFKAILFSLCYFHACIAERNKFGPQGWNRSYPFNVGDLTISVHVLFNYLEANSKVPWEDLRYLFGEIMYGGHITDDWDRRLCRTYLEEFMSSDLMDGDKYYAPGFPAPPNSDYLGYHNYIDDMLPQESPTLYGMHPNAEIGFLTTKAEHLFKTLLELQPRESTTSVTGTISREDKVRQVLDEILDKVPDEFNIPDMISKIEDKTPFTVVAVQECERMNLLMREIRRSLKELSLGLKICDLDRMDHTQLSDINDGWTLDTNLVWST
;
A
#
# COMPACT_ATOMS: atom_id res chain seq x y z
N MET A 1 -31.61 -17.78 11.27
CA MET A 1 -30.63 -18.87 11.10
C MET A 1 -30.58 -19.78 12.32
N GLU A 2 -30.57 -19.23 13.55
CA GLU A 2 -30.52 -20.00 14.81
C GLU A 2 -31.65 -21.02 14.99
N LYS A 3 -32.89 -20.70 14.58
CA LYS A 3 -34.04 -21.63 14.63
C LYS A 3 -33.88 -22.92 13.81
N SER A 4 -32.89 -22.99 12.91
CA SER A 4 -32.64 -24.17 12.06
C SER A 4 -31.42 -24.98 12.53
N PHE A 5 -30.73 -24.54 13.58
CA PHE A 5 -29.50 -25.17 14.09
C PHE A 5 -29.76 -26.24 15.16
N GLU A 6 -30.98 -26.37 15.66
CA GLU A 6 -31.32 -27.36 16.70
C GLU A 6 -31.36 -28.80 16.18
N ASN A 7 -31.54 -29.03 14.86
CA ASN A 7 -31.51 -30.36 14.23
C ASN A 7 -31.06 -30.31 12.74
N PRO A 8 -29.81 -29.96 12.42
CA PRO A 8 -29.33 -29.96 11.04
C PRO A 8 -29.14 -31.38 10.52
N HIS A 9 -29.38 -31.60 9.23
CA HIS A 9 -29.05 -32.86 8.57
C HIS A 9 -27.52 -33.09 8.63
N PRO A 10 -27.01 -34.29 8.96
CA PRO A 10 -25.56 -34.53 9.13
C PRO A 10 -24.69 -34.13 7.93
N ASN A 11 -25.25 -34.23 6.71
CA ASN A 11 -24.58 -33.87 5.46
C ASN A 11 -24.82 -32.42 5.00
N TYR A 12 -25.59 -31.62 5.75
CA TYR A 12 -25.79 -30.22 5.37
C TYR A 12 -24.50 -29.44 5.56
N ARG A 13 -24.13 -28.64 4.55
CA ARG A 13 -23.00 -27.71 4.56
C ARG A 13 -23.46 -26.40 3.94
N LEU A 14 -23.11 -25.29 4.58
CA LEU A 14 -23.34 -23.94 4.07
C LEU A 14 -21.97 -23.32 3.76
N PHE A 15 -21.79 -22.90 2.51
CA PHE A 15 -20.60 -22.18 2.07
C PHE A 15 -21.00 -20.75 1.75
N ILE A 16 -20.28 -19.79 2.35
CA ILE A 16 -20.45 -18.36 2.11
C ILE A 16 -19.11 -17.84 1.61
N SER A 17 -19.14 -17.07 0.52
CA SER A 17 -17.97 -16.37 -0.02
C SER A 17 -18.28 -14.88 0.01
N ALA A 18 -17.44 -14.12 0.70
CA ALA A 18 -17.54 -12.67 0.84
C ALA A 18 -16.13 -12.10 0.93
N GLU A 19 -15.94 -10.90 0.37
CA GLU A 19 -14.71 -10.14 0.59
C GLU A 19 -14.77 -9.49 1.98
N PRO A 20 -13.65 -9.47 2.73
CA PRO A 20 -13.60 -8.76 4.00
C PRO A 20 -13.82 -7.26 3.76
N SER A 21 -14.65 -6.63 4.60
CA SER A 21 -14.79 -5.17 4.57
C SER A 21 -13.44 -4.51 4.89
N PRO A 22 -13.01 -3.48 4.16
CA PRO A 22 -11.78 -2.75 4.46
C PRO A 22 -11.82 -2.02 5.81
N ASP A 23 -13.03 -1.79 6.35
CA ASP A 23 -13.25 -1.12 7.62
C ASP A 23 -14.22 -1.94 8.50
N PRO A 24 -13.88 -2.20 9.78
CA PRO A 24 -14.77 -2.81 10.77
C PRO A 24 -16.15 -2.14 10.90
N GLU A 25 -16.25 -0.83 10.70
CA GLU A 25 -17.52 -0.08 10.85
C GLU A 25 -18.51 -0.40 9.72
N PHE A 26 -18.00 -0.70 8.52
CA PHE A 26 -18.82 -1.02 7.33
C PHE A 26 -18.94 -2.52 7.08
N HIS A 27 -18.73 -3.34 8.11
CA HIS A 27 -18.70 -4.79 7.96
C HIS A 27 -20.06 -5.38 7.57
N VAL A 28 -20.16 -5.87 6.33
CA VAL A 28 -21.42 -6.35 5.72
C VAL A 28 -21.86 -7.70 6.29
N VAL A 29 -20.94 -8.51 6.80
CA VAL A 29 -21.26 -9.87 7.31
C VAL A 29 -21.65 -9.79 8.78
N PRO A 30 -22.85 -10.24 9.19
CA PRO A 30 -23.24 -10.23 10.59
C PRO A 30 -22.25 -10.99 11.49
N GLN A 31 -21.86 -10.39 12.62
CA GLN A 31 -20.91 -10.98 13.57
C GLN A 31 -21.29 -12.41 13.99
N GLY A 32 -22.57 -12.67 14.27
CA GLY A 32 -23.03 -14.00 14.66
C GLY A 32 -22.74 -15.09 13.62
N ILE A 33 -22.74 -14.75 12.32
CA ILE A 33 -22.36 -15.70 11.25
C ILE A 33 -20.85 -15.97 11.30
N LEU A 34 -20.03 -14.95 11.53
CA LEU A 34 -18.57 -15.10 11.64
C LEU A 34 -18.12 -15.86 12.89
N GLU A 35 -18.88 -15.75 13.98
CA GLU A 35 -18.62 -16.50 15.21
C GLU A 35 -19.04 -17.97 15.06
N SER A 36 -20.15 -18.24 14.37
CA SER A 36 -20.67 -19.61 14.18
C SER A 36 -20.08 -20.36 12.97
N SER A 37 -19.16 -19.76 12.21
CA SER A 37 -18.62 -20.33 10.97
C SER A 37 -17.13 -20.69 11.09
N ILE A 38 -16.71 -21.66 10.27
CA ILE A 38 -15.30 -21.91 10.01
C ILE A 38 -14.84 -20.89 8.96
N LYS A 39 -13.89 -20.04 9.35
CA LYS A 39 -13.34 -18.99 8.49
C LYS A 39 -12.13 -19.53 7.73
N ILE A 40 -12.18 -19.46 6.41
CA ILE A 40 -11.07 -19.81 5.53
C ILE A 40 -10.74 -18.55 4.73
N THR A 41 -9.54 -18.02 4.93
CA THR A 41 -9.02 -16.90 4.16
C THR A 41 -8.13 -17.43 3.04
N ASN A 42 -8.35 -16.92 1.83
CA ASN A 42 -7.48 -17.20 0.68
C ASN A 42 -6.71 -15.93 0.37
N GLU A 43 -5.48 -15.86 0.87
CA GLU A 43 -4.58 -14.73 0.60
C GLU A 43 -3.69 -15.10 -0.59
N PRO A 44 -3.41 -14.15 -1.51
CA PRO A 44 -2.45 -14.41 -2.56
C PRO A 44 -1.08 -14.71 -1.91
N PRO A 45 -0.32 -15.67 -2.46
CA PRO A 45 0.99 -15.95 -1.91
C PRO A 45 1.87 -14.71 -2.07
N THR A 46 2.65 -14.41 -1.03
CA THR A 46 3.50 -13.21 -0.98
C THR A 46 4.95 -13.58 -1.27
N GLY A 47 5.70 -12.61 -1.77
CA GLY A 47 7.13 -12.76 -2.05
C GLY A 47 7.45 -13.04 -3.52
N MET A 48 8.72 -12.85 -3.88
CA MET A 48 9.17 -12.94 -5.27
C MET A 48 8.98 -14.34 -5.86
N LEU A 49 9.34 -15.38 -5.10
CA LEU A 49 9.30 -16.77 -5.56
C LEU A 49 7.89 -17.17 -6.01
N ALA A 50 6.91 -16.98 -5.12
CA ALA A 50 5.55 -17.41 -5.39
C ALA A 50 4.88 -16.58 -6.48
N ASN A 51 5.14 -15.27 -6.55
CA ASN A 51 4.59 -14.44 -7.62
C ASN A 51 5.23 -14.73 -8.97
N LEU A 52 6.50 -15.10 -9.02
CA LEU A 52 7.16 -15.46 -10.27
C LEU A 52 6.61 -16.77 -10.84
N HIS A 53 6.41 -17.79 -9.98
CA HIS A 53 5.68 -19.01 -10.38
C HIS A 53 4.27 -18.69 -10.83
N LYS A 54 3.52 -17.91 -10.05
CA LYS A 54 2.15 -17.50 -10.40
C LYS A 54 2.09 -16.75 -11.73
N ALA A 55 3.09 -15.93 -12.05
CA ALA A 55 3.19 -15.24 -13.33
C ALA A 55 3.42 -16.25 -14.47
N LEU A 56 4.34 -17.20 -14.30
CA LEU A 56 4.63 -18.25 -15.27
C LEU A 56 3.48 -19.25 -15.47
N ASP A 57 2.71 -19.56 -14.42
CA ASP A 57 1.56 -20.48 -14.46
C ASP A 57 0.44 -20.03 -15.42
N ASN A 58 0.46 -18.76 -15.85
CA ASN A 58 -0.45 -18.26 -16.89
C ASN A 58 -0.06 -18.73 -18.31
N PHE A 59 1.10 -19.37 -18.44
CA PHE A 59 1.65 -19.85 -19.71
C PHE A 59 1.89 -21.36 -19.63
N ASN A 60 2.06 -21.98 -20.80
CA ASN A 60 2.34 -23.40 -20.94
C ASN A 60 3.40 -23.63 -22.02
N GLN A 61 3.90 -24.86 -22.15
CA GLN A 61 4.94 -25.18 -23.14
C GLN A 61 4.60 -24.68 -24.56
N ASN A 62 3.35 -24.84 -24.99
CA ASN A 62 2.91 -24.38 -26.31
C ASN A 62 2.99 -22.85 -26.46
N SER A 63 2.74 -22.11 -25.36
CA SER A 63 2.87 -20.66 -25.34
C SER A 63 4.33 -20.24 -25.43
N LEU A 64 5.25 -20.97 -24.81
CA LEU A 64 6.69 -20.69 -24.91
C LEU A 64 7.25 -20.97 -26.32
N GLU A 65 6.66 -21.92 -27.04
CA GLU A 65 7.08 -22.36 -28.38
C GLU A 65 6.24 -21.74 -29.51
N MET A 66 5.38 -20.75 -29.20
CA MET A 66 4.46 -20.17 -30.20
C MET A 66 5.17 -19.31 -31.24
N CYS A 67 6.34 -18.74 -30.90
CA CYS A 67 7.10 -17.81 -31.74
C CYS A 67 8.21 -18.52 -32.50
N SER A 68 8.40 -18.13 -33.77
CA SER A 68 9.51 -18.58 -34.62
C SER A 68 10.88 -18.22 -34.06
N LYS A 69 10.95 -17.18 -33.23
CA LYS A 69 12.14 -16.69 -32.53
C LYS A 69 12.10 -17.08 -31.06
N GLU A 70 12.18 -18.38 -30.80
CA GLU A 70 11.98 -18.94 -29.47
C GLU A 70 12.95 -18.34 -28.43
N GLY A 71 14.22 -18.12 -28.78
CA GLY A 71 15.22 -17.61 -27.84
C GLY A 71 14.87 -16.21 -27.33
N GLU A 72 14.61 -15.29 -28.25
CA GLU A 72 14.24 -13.92 -27.93
C GLU A 72 12.89 -13.85 -27.22
N PHE A 73 11.90 -14.62 -27.69
CA PHE A 73 10.56 -14.64 -27.10
C PHE A 73 10.58 -15.17 -25.67
N LYS A 74 11.23 -16.31 -25.40
CA LYS A 74 11.29 -16.91 -24.06
C LYS A 74 12.04 -16.04 -23.07
N ALA A 75 13.16 -15.42 -23.49
CA ALA A 75 13.92 -14.50 -22.66
C ALA A 75 13.10 -13.26 -22.25
N ILE A 76 12.40 -12.63 -23.21
CA ILE A 76 11.56 -11.45 -22.92
C ILE A 76 10.31 -11.84 -22.12
N LEU A 77 9.71 -13.00 -22.39
CA LEU A 77 8.57 -13.52 -21.61
C LEU A 77 8.95 -13.70 -20.14
N PHE A 78 10.10 -14.32 -19.86
CA PHE A 78 10.59 -14.45 -18.49
C PHE A 78 10.86 -13.08 -17.86
N SER A 79 11.49 -12.16 -18.59
CA SER A 79 11.71 -10.78 -18.13
C SER A 79 10.39 -10.07 -17.80
N LEU A 80 9.32 -10.30 -18.56
CA LEU A 80 7.99 -9.76 -18.29
C LEU A 80 7.35 -10.40 -17.04
N CYS A 81 7.54 -11.69 -16.83
CA CYS A 81 7.07 -12.37 -15.62
C CYS A 81 7.79 -11.82 -14.37
N TYR A 82 9.11 -11.62 -14.45
CA TYR A 82 9.90 -11.00 -13.39
C TYR A 82 9.48 -9.55 -13.14
N PHE A 83 9.31 -8.77 -14.20
CA PHE A 83 8.80 -7.40 -14.13
C PHE A 83 7.43 -7.36 -13.43
N HIS A 84 6.49 -8.21 -13.84
CA HIS A 84 5.14 -8.29 -13.26
C HIS A 84 5.19 -8.64 -11.76
N ALA A 85 5.98 -9.65 -11.39
CA ALA A 85 6.18 -10.03 -10.00
C ALA A 85 6.80 -8.88 -9.18
N CYS A 86 7.77 -8.16 -9.75
CA CYS A 86 8.40 -7.02 -9.09
C CYS A 86 7.41 -5.89 -8.79
N ILE A 87 6.68 -5.41 -9.80
CA ILE A 87 5.80 -4.25 -9.65
C ILE A 87 4.61 -4.55 -8.73
N ALA A 88 4.11 -5.79 -8.74
CA ALA A 88 3.01 -6.24 -7.89
C ALA A 88 3.45 -6.28 -6.42
N GLU A 89 4.59 -6.91 -6.14
CA GLU A 89 5.13 -7.02 -4.78
C GLU A 89 5.61 -5.68 -4.23
N ARG A 90 6.01 -4.74 -5.09
CA ARG A 90 6.48 -3.43 -4.68
C ARG A 90 5.43 -2.64 -3.88
N ASN A 91 4.15 -2.94 -4.05
CA ASN A 91 3.05 -2.34 -3.29
C ASN A 91 3.20 -2.54 -1.77
N LYS A 92 3.91 -3.58 -1.32
CA LYS A 92 4.14 -3.84 0.12
C LYS A 92 5.04 -2.81 0.81
N PHE A 93 5.83 -2.03 0.04
CA PHE A 93 6.74 -1.01 0.60
C PHE A 93 6.07 0.37 0.72
N GLY A 94 4.75 0.46 0.56
CA GLY A 94 4.01 1.71 0.68
C GLY A 94 4.55 2.80 -0.26
N PRO A 95 4.65 4.07 0.20
CA PRO A 95 5.13 5.19 -0.62
C PRO A 95 6.54 5.04 -1.19
N GLN A 96 7.40 4.21 -0.59
CA GLN A 96 8.73 3.92 -1.16
C GLN A 96 8.66 2.99 -2.37
N GLY A 97 7.60 2.18 -2.41
CA GLY A 97 7.29 1.31 -3.53
C GLY A 97 6.57 2.06 -4.64
N TRP A 98 5.36 2.53 -4.34
CA TRP A 98 4.49 3.30 -5.23
C TRP A 98 3.88 4.46 -4.45
N ASN A 99 3.76 5.64 -5.06
CA ASN A 99 3.05 6.76 -4.43
C ASN A 99 1.57 6.45 -4.24
N ARG A 100 0.98 5.63 -5.13
CA ARG A 100 -0.39 5.12 -5.03
C ARG A 100 -0.46 3.63 -5.29
N SER A 101 -1.43 2.95 -4.67
CA SER A 101 -1.67 1.53 -4.94
C SER A 101 -2.37 1.37 -6.29
N TYR A 102 -1.72 0.65 -7.23
CA TYR A 102 -2.25 0.36 -8.56
C TYR A 102 -2.69 -1.11 -8.68
N PRO A 103 -3.86 -1.40 -9.29
CA PRO A 103 -4.37 -2.75 -9.43
C PRO A 103 -3.77 -3.45 -10.66
N PHE A 104 -2.47 -3.79 -10.62
CA PHE A 104 -1.86 -4.58 -11.70
C PHE A 104 -2.45 -5.99 -11.74
N ASN A 105 -2.88 -6.42 -12.93
CA ASN A 105 -3.59 -7.69 -13.10
C ASN A 105 -2.82 -8.64 -14.03
N VAL A 106 -3.12 -9.93 -13.91
CA VAL A 106 -2.61 -10.99 -14.79
C VAL A 106 -3.03 -10.74 -16.26
N GLY A 107 -4.15 -10.05 -16.47
CA GLY A 107 -4.57 -9.60 -17.80
C GLY A 107 -3.51 -8.73 -18.49
N ASP A 108 -2.85 -7.84 -17.75
CA ASP A 108 -1.80 -6.96 -18.30
C ASP A 108 -0.59 -7.78 -18.77
N LEU A 109 -0.19 -8.79 -17.99
CA LEU A 109 0.90 -9.70 -18.33
C LEU A 109 0.56 -10.55 -19.56
N THR A 110 -0.59 -11.22 -19.55
CA THR A 110 -0.99 -12.12 -20.64
C THR A 110 -1.15 -11.38 -21.96
N ILE A 111 -1.78 -10.20 -21.97
CA ILE A 111 -1.92 -9.38 -23.18
C ILE A 111 -0.54 -8.87 -23.64
N SER A 112 0.35 -8.47 -22.71
CA SER A 112 1.72 -8.05 -23.05
C SER A 112 2.49 -9.14 -23.79
N VAL A 113 2.34 -10.42 -23.39
CA VAL A 113 2.97 -11.56 -24.09
C VAL A 113 2.36 -11.80 -25.48
N HIS A 114 1.06 -11.59 -25.66
CA HIS A 114 0.45 -11.67 -27.00
C HIS A 114 0.94 -10.52 -27.91
N VAL A 115 1.09 -9.32 -27.36
CA VAL A 115 1.68 -8.18 -28.09
C VAL A 115 3.13 -8.46 -28.45
N LEU A 116 3.91 -9.03 -27.52
CA LEU A 116 5.29 -9.47 -27.76
C LEU A 116 5.37 -10.42 -28.96
N PHE A 117 4.54 -11.46 -28.99
CA PHE A 117 4.49 -12.43 -30.08
C PHE A 117 4.24 -11.74 -31.43
N ASN A 118 3.20 -10.91 -31.52
CA ASN A 118 2.85 -10.23 -32.76
C ASN A 118 3.98 -9.32 -33.27
N TYR A 119 4.67 -8.61 -32.37
CA TYR A 119 5.78 -7.72 -32.73
C TYR A 119 7.04 -8.48 -33.13
N LEU A 120 7.36 -9.61 -32.48
CA LEU A 120 8.53 -10.41 -32.84
C LEU A 120 8.37 -11.15 -34.17
N GLU A 121 7.15 -11.58 -34.50
CA GLU A 121 6.83 -12.19 -35.80
C GLU A 121 6.84 -11.16 -36.94
N ALA A 122 6.34 -9.95 -36.69
CA ALA A 122 6.25 -8.91 -37.72
C ALA A 122 7.59 -8.24 -38.08
N ASN A 123 8.58 -8.29 -37.18
CA ASN A 123 9.86 -7.61 -37.35
C ASN A 123 10.99 -8.61 -37.49
N SER A 124 12.13 -8.25 -38.11
CA SER A 124 13.30 -9.12 -38.18
C SER A 124 14.17 -9.06 -36.91
N LYS A 125 14.27 -7.87 -36.30
CA LYS A 125 14.98 -7.62 -35.04
C LYS A 125 14.00 -7.29 -33.92
N VAL A 126 14.42 -7.45 -32.68
CA VAL A 126 13.63 -7.07 -31.49
C VAL A 126 13.51 -5.54 -31.42
N PRO A 127 12.29 -4.96 -31.50
CA PRO A 127 12.08 -3.52 -31.39
C PRO A 127 11.96 -3.11 -29.91
N TRP A 128 13.11 -2.98 -29.22
CA TRP A 128 13.15 -2.74 -27.77
C TRP A 128 12.40 -1.48 -27.33
N GLU A 129 12.59 -0.36 -28.05
CA GLU A 129 11.93 0.91 -27.71
C GLU A 129 10.41 0.83 -27.82
N ASP A 130 9.90 0.21 -28.90
CA ASP A 130 8.47 0.02 -29.10
C ASP A 130 7.87 -0.91 -28.04
N LEU A 131 8.53 -2.03 -27.73
CA LEU A 131 8.06 -2.97 -26.70
C LEU A 131 8.04 -2.32 -25.31
N ARG A 132 9.10 -1.59 -24.93
CA ARG A 132 9.16 -0.85 -23.66
C ARG A 132 8.06 0.21 -23.58
N TYR A 133 7.81 0.93 -24.68
CA TYR A 133 6.73 1.91 -24.75
C TYR A 133 5.36 1.25 -24.61
N LEU A 134 5.08 0.17 -25.35
CA LEU A 134 3.81 -0.54 -25.28
C LEU A 134 3.53 -1.08 -23.87
N PHE A 135 4.50 -1.75 -23.27
CA PHE A 135 4.31 -2.32 -21.93
C PHE A 135 4.26 -1.24 -20.85
N GLY A 136 5.15 -0.26 -20.91
CA GLY A 136 5.30 0.76 -19.86
C GLY A 136 4.26 1.85 -19.91
N GLU A 137 3.92 2.34 -21.10
CA GLU A 137 3.02 3.50 -21.26
C GLU A 137 1.57 3.09 -21.51
N ILE A 138 1.34 1.97 -22.20
CA ILE A 138 -0.02 1.55 -22.60
C ILE A 138 -0.56 0.47 -21.67
N MET A 139 0.14 -0.66 -21.53
CA MET A 139 -0.36 -1.80 -20.76
C MET A 139 -0.37 -1.50 -19.26
N TYR A 140 0.80 -1.34 -18.65
CA TYR A 140 0.92 -1.04 -17.22
C TYR A 140 0.70 0.44 -16.92
N GLY A 141 1.18 1.32 -17.81
CA GLY A 141 1.01 2.76 -17.70
C GLY A 141 -0.44 3.23 -17.81
N GLY A 142 -1.35 2.42 -18.34
CA GLY A 142 -2.79 2.72 -18.33
C GLY A 142 -3.38 2.79 -16.92
N HIS A 143 -2.78 2.08 -15.95
CA HIS A 143 -3.21 2.09 -14.55
C HIS A 143 -2.56 3.20 -13.72
N ILE A 144 -1.39 3.67 -14.15
CA ILE A 144 -0.56 4.59 -13.39
C ILE A 144 -0.99 6.03 -13.66
N THR A 145 -1.43 6.70 -12.60
CA THR A 145 -1.92 8.08 -12.64
C THR A 145 -0.88 9.12 -12.25
N ASP A 146 0.19 8.72 -11.57
CA ASP A 146 1.25 9.62 -11.11
C ASP A 146 2.47 9.58 -12.05
N ASP A 147 2.99 10.75 -12.42
CA ASP A 147 4.09 10.86 -13.39
C ASP A 147 5.42 10.29 -12.86
N TRP A 148 5.65 10.36 -11.54
CA TRP A 148 6.87 9.79 -10.94
C TRP A 148 6.81 8.27 -10.92
N ASP A 149 5.65 7.71 -10.58
CA ASP A 149 5.40 6.27 -10.66
C ASP A 149 5.48 5.79 -12.12
N ARG A 150 5.01 6.60 -13.08
CA ARG A 150 5.11 6.28 -14.52
C ARG A 150 6.56 6.22 -14.98
N ARG A 151 7.38 7.18 -14.54
CA ARG A 151 8.83 7.17 -14.78
C ARG A 151 9.49 5.94 -14.17
N LEU A 152 9.13 5.57 -12.95
CA LEU A 152 9.64 4.38 -12.27
C LEU A 152 9.36 3.11 -13.08
N CYS A 153 8.09 2.92 -13.51
CA CYS A 153 7.68 1.80 -14.34
C CYS A 153 8.51 1.69 -15.64
N ARG A 154 8.74 2.83 -16.30
CA ARG A 154 9.57 2.89 -17.51
C ARG A 154 11.02 2.48 -17.23
N THR A 155 11.62 2.99 -16.16
CA THR A 155 12.99 2.64 -15.77
C THR A 155 13.14 1.15 -15.47
N TYR A 156 12.14 0.51 -14.87
CA TYR A 156 12.14 -0.95 -14.68
C TYR A 156 12.18 -1.72 -16.01
N LEU A 157 11.38 -1.29 -16.99
CA LEU A 157 11.35 -1.92 -18.30
C LEU A 157 12.63 -1.65 -19.10
N GLU A 158 13.24 -0.48 -18.96
CA GLU A 158 14.54 -0.16 -19.54
C GLU A 158 15.65 -1.06 -18.98
N GLU A 159 15.64 -1.28 -17.66
CA GLU A 159 16.62 -2.11 -16.97
C GLU A 159 16.42 -3.59 -17.31
N PHE A 160 15.21 -4.12 -17.16
CA PHE A 160 14.95 -5.56 -17.33
C PHE A 160 14.95 -6.01 -18.80
N MET A 161 14.39 -5.22 -19.71
CA MET A 161 14.30 -5.58 -21.13
C MET A 161 15.36 -4.85 -21.93
N SER A 162 16.60 -5.33 -21.93
CA SER A 162 17.73 -4.76 -22.67
C SER A 162 18.33 -5.76 -23.66
N SER A 163 19.15 -5.27 -24.59
CA SER A 163 19.92 -6.12 -25.52
C SER A 163 20.74 -7.19 -24.80
N ASP A 164 21.21 -6.87 -23.59
CA ASP A 164 22.04 -7.71 -22.74
C ASP A 164 21.35 -9.03 -22.34
N LEU A 165 20.01 -9.10 -22.43
CA LEU A 165 19.27 -10.36 -22.27
C LEU A 165 19.68 -11.41 -23.30
N MET A 166 20.04 -10.98 -24.51
CA MET A 166 20.46 -11.89 -25.59
C MET A 166 21.91 -12.31 -25.45
N ASP A 167 22.72 -11.48 -24.81
CA ASP A 167 24.15 -11.73 -24.59
C ASP A 167 24.39 -12.68 -23.40
N GLY A 168 23.36 -12.93 -22.57
CA GLY A 168 23.40 -13.86 -21.44
C GLY A 168 24.07 -13.30 -20.18
N ASP A 169 24.52 -12.04 -20.22
CA ASP A 169 25.21 -11.35 -19.13
C ASP A 169 24.27 -10.55 -18.21
N LYS A 170 22.95 -10.61 -18.46
CA LYS A 170 21.97 -9.85 -17.69
C LYS A 170 21.72 -10.48 -16.32
N TYR A 171 21.73 -9.64 -15.29
CA TYR A 171 21.24 -9.95 -13.95
C TYR A 171 19.98 -9.14 -13.68
N TYR A 172 18.93 -9.79 -13.17
CA TYR A 172 17.72 -9.09 -12.72
C TYR A 172 17.92 -8.49 -11.32
N ALA A 173 18.66 -9.20 -10.48
CA ALA A 173 19.05 -8.75 -9.15
C ALA A 173 20.42 -9.34 -8.78
N PRO A 174 21.11 -8.79 -7.77
CA PRO A 174 22.35 -9.38 -7.26
C PRO A 174 22.13 -10.84 -6.86
N GLY A 175 22.82 -11.76 -7.53
CA GLY A 175 22.67 -13.21 -7.29
C GLY A 175 21.54 -13.90 -8.08
N PHE A 176 20.82 -13.19 -8.95
CA PHE A 176 19.81 -13.77 -9.83
C PHE A 176 20.05 -13.39 -11.30
N PRO A 177 20.80 -14.22 -12.06
CA PRO A 177 21.00 -14.01 -13.49
C PRO A 177 19.72 -14.27 -14.30
N ALA A 178 19.69 -13.79 -15.54
CA ALA A 178 18.64 -14.18 -16.47
C ALA A 178 18.76 -15.67 -16.80
N PRO A 179 17.65 -16.44 -16.79
CA PRO A 179 17.71 -17.86 -17.07
C PRO A 179 18.08 -18.12 -18.54
N PRO A 180 18.82 -19.20 -18.81
CA PRO A 180 19.05 -19.64 -20.18
C PRO A 180 17.72 -20.10 -20.82
N ASN A 181 17.73 -20.24 -22.15
CA ASN A 181 16.60 -20.81 -22.87
C ASN A 181 16.30 -22.22 -22.37
N SER A 182 15.11 -22.45 -21.83
CA SER A 182 14.69 -23.71 -21.21
C SER A 182 13.24 -24.03 -21.55
N ASP A 183 12.78 -25.20 -21.13
CA ASP A 183 11.37 -25.57 -21.19
C ASP A 183 10.60 -24.99 -20.00
N TYR A 184 9.28 -25.10 -20.03
CA TYR A 184 8.40 -24.59 -18.99
C TYR A 184 8.80 -25.13 -17.61
N LEU A 185 9.01 -26.44 -17.50
CA LEU A 185 9.42 -27.06 -16.23
C LEU A 185 10.82 -26.59 -15.80
N GLY A 186 11.74 -26.42 -16.74
CA GLY A 186 13.08 -25.89 -16.50
C GLY A 186 13.06 -24.47 -15.93
N TYR A 187 12.14 -23.61 -16.37
CA TYR A 187 11.98 -22.28 -15.76
C TYR A 187 11.50 -22.35 -14.31
N HIS A 188 10.56 -23.25 -13.99
CA HIS A 188 10.13 -23.44 -12.60
C HIS A 188 11.29 -23.94 -11.73
N ASN A 189 12.00 -24.98 -12.17
CA ASN A 189 13.16 -25.51 -11.45
C ASN A 189 14.27 -24.46 -11.28
N TYR A 190 14.50 -23.63 -12.30
CA TYR A 190 15.48 -22.54 -12.21
C TYR A 190 15.13 -21.52 -11.13
N ILE A 191 13.85 -21.19 -10.98
CA ILE A 191 13.39 -20.27 -9.93
C ILE A 191 13.63 -20.89 -8.55
N ASP A 192 13.27 -22.16 -8.38
CA ASP A 192 13.45 -22.87 -7.10
C ASP A 192 14.93 -22.99 -6.70
N ASP A 193 15.82 -23.22 -7.67
CA ASP A 193 17.24 -23.46 -7.41
C ASP A 193 18.07 -22.16 -7.31
N MET A 194 17.76 -21.14 -8.12
CA MET A 194 18.62 -19.97 -8.32
C MET A 194 18.12 -18.71 -7.62
N LEU A 195 16.82 -18.61 -7.28
CA LEU A 195 16.30 -17.40 -6.65
C LEU A 195 16.84 -17.27 -5.21
N PRO A 196 17.55 -16.18 -4.87
CA PRO A 196 18.07 -15.99 -3.52
C PRO A 196 16.94 -15.68 -2.54
N GLN A 197 17.28 -15.69 -1.24
CA GLN A 197 16.34 -15.29 -0.19
C GLN A 197 15.76 -13.89 -0.47
N GLU A 198 14.49 -13.75 -0.14
CA GLU A 198 13.75 -12.53 -0.41
C GLU A 198 14.39 -11.33 0.29
N SER A 199 14.65 -10.29 -0.48
CA SER A 199 15.26 -9.05 -0.03
C SER A 199 14.80 -7.89 -0.91
N PRO A 200 14.77 -6.64 -0.42
CA PRO A 200 14.38 -5.48 -1.21
C PRO A 200 15.16 -5.33 -2.53
N THR A 201 16.38 -5.85 -2.57
CA THR A 201 17.25 -5.82 -3.76
C THR A 201 16.69 -6.62 -4.92
N LEU A 202 15.88 -7.66 -4.68
CA LEU A 202 15.15 -8.37 -5.74
C LEU A 202 14.13 -7.47 -6.45
N TYR A 203 13.63 -6.45 -5.76
CA TYR A 203 12.71 -5.47 -6.33
C TYR A 203 13.44 -4.22 -6.84
N GLY A 204 14.77 -4.22 -6.90
CA GLY A 204 15.58 -3.03 -7.25
C GLY A 204 15.55 -1.93 -6.19
N MET A 205 15.23 -2.26 -4.93
CA MET A 205 15.20 -1.32 -3.81
C MET A 205 16.44 -1.48 -2.91
N HIS A 206 16.75 -0.42 -2.15
CA HIS A 206 17.81 -0.48 -1.15
C HIS A 206 17.40 -1.39 0.03
N PRO A 207 18.31 -2.20 0.62
CA PRO A 207 18.01 -3.08 1.75
C PRO A 207 17.29 -2.39 2.93
N ASN A 208 17.56 -1.10 3.16
CA ASN A 208 16.87 -0.31 4.20
C ASN A 208 15.34 -0.25 4.05
N ALA A 209 14.79 -0.49 2.87
CA ALA A 209 13.33 -0.56 2.67
C ALA A 209 12.69 -1.69 3.50
N GLU A 210 13.44 -2.75 3.79
CA GLU A 210 13.00 -3.84 4.66
C GLU A 210 12.73 -3.38 6.09
N ILE A 211 13.57 -2.46 6.61
CA ILE A 211 13.42 -1.94 7.97
C ILE A 211 12.07 -1.23 8.12
N GLY A 212 11.73 -0.37 7.16
CA GLY A 212 10.44 0.34 7.15
C GLY A 212 9.26 -0.63 7.06
N PHE A 213 9.31 -1.57 6.11
CA PHE A 213 8.28 -2.59 5.93
C PHE A 213 8.05 -3.42 7.21
N LEU A 214 9.13 -3.93 7.81
CA LEU A 214 9.04 -4.73 9.04
C LEU A 214 8.55 -3.91 10.23
N THR A 215 8.93 -2.63 10.31
CA THR A 215 8.46 -1.72 11.36
C THR A 215 6.95 -1.53 11.27
N THR A 216 6.42 -1.18 10.09
CA THR A 216 4.97 -1.01 9.88
C THR A 216 4.20 -2.32 10.14
N LYS A 217 4.75 -3.46 9.72
CA LYS A 217 4.15 -4.77 10.00
C LYS A 217 4.11 -5.07 11.50
N ALA A 218 5.17 -4.74 12.23
CA ALA A 218 5.21 -4.89 13.68
C ALA A 218 4.23 -3.94 14.39
N GLU A 219 4.16 -2.67 13.98
CA GLU A 219 3.19 -1.70 14.49
C GLU A 219 1.75 -2.18 14.30
N HIS A 220 1.41 -2.69 13.12
CA HIS A 220 0.10 -3.27 12.84
C HIS A 220 -0.20 -4.47 13.76
N LEU A 221 0.76 -5.39 13.92
CA LEU A 221 0.65 -6.52 14.83
C LEU A 221 0.41 -6.06 16.28
N PHE A 222 1.14 -5.05 16.76
CA PHE A 222 0.96 -4.50 18.10
C PHE A 222 -0.39 -3.82 18.27
N LYS A 223 -0.88 -3.11 17.24
CA LYS A 223 -2.23 -2.51 17.26
C LYS A 223 -3.30 -3.60 17.38
N THR A 224 -3.23 -4.64 16.56
CA THR A 224 -4.16 -5.78 16.65
C THR A 224 -4.08 -6.47 18.01
N LEU A 225 -2.87 -6.66 18.56
CA LEU A 225 -2.70 -7.25 19.90
C LEU A 225 -3.36 -6.39 20.98
N LEU A 226 -3.20 -5.06 20.90
CA LEU A 226 -3.82 -4.11 21.83
C LEU A 226 -5.35 -4.15 21.74
N GLU A 227 -5.90 -4.27 20.54
CA GLU A 227 -7.35 -4.40 20.30
C GLU A 227 -7.93 -5.71 20.87
N LEU A 228 -7.14 -6.79 20.86
CA LEU A 228 -7.52 -8.09 21.42
C LEU A 228 -7.38 -8.18 22.95
N GLN A 229 -6.73 -7.22 23.61
CA GLN A 229 -6.61 -7.24 25.06
C GLN A 229 -8.02 -7.09 25.69
N PRO A 230 -8.39 -7.98 26.63
CA PRO A 230 -9.69 -7.88 27.28
C PRO A 230 -9.80 -6.52 27.96
N ARG A 231 -10.85 -5.78 27.62
CA ARG A 231 -11.23 -4.50 28.26
C ARG A 231 -11.75 -4.73 29.69
N GLU A 232 -11.32 -5.79 30.35
CA GLU A 232 -11.59 -5.97 31.78
C GLU A 232 -10.90 -4.82 32.49
N SER A 233 -11.73 -4.04 33.16
CA SER A 233 -11.34 -3.06 34.15
C SER A 233 -10.19 -3.63 34.95
N THR A 234 -9.01 -3.01 34.85
CA THR A 234 -7.99 -3.15 35.88
C THR A 234 -8.70 -2.84 37.19
N THR A 235 -9.06 -3.90 37.90
CA THR A 235 -9.68 -3.89 39.21
C THR A 235 -8.88 -2.93 40.06
N SER A 236 -9.49 -1.78 40.36
CA SER A 236 -9.19 -0.87 41.46
C SER A 236 -7.98 -1.25 42.32
N VAL A 237 -6.77 -1.13 41.76
CA VAL A 237 -5.57 -0.98 42.56
C VAL A 237 -5.56 0.49 42.93
N THR A 238 -5.96 0.76 44.17
CA THR A 238 -5.85 2.06 44.83
C THR A 238 -4.49 2.70 44.54
N GLY A 239 -4.44 3.65 43.61
CA GLY A 239 -3.20 4.36 43.25
C GLY A 239 -3.02 4.69 41.77
N THR A 240 -3.74 4.05 40.84
CA THR A 240 -3.70 4.44 39.42
C THR A 240 -4.74 5.51 39.12
N ILE A 241 -4.27 6.67 38.63
CA ILE A 241 -5.07 7.79 38.09
C ILE A 241 -6.22 7.25 37.23
N SER A 242 -7.44 7.74 37.48
CA SER A 242 -8.63 7.34 36.72
C SER A 242 -8.41 7.58 35.22
N ARG A 243 -9.07 6.79 34.38
CA ARG A 243 -9.00 6.94 32.92
C ARG A 243 -9.33 8.36 32.47
N GLU A 244 -10.36 8.93 33.07
CA GLU A 244 -10.81 10.30 32.80
C GLU A 244 -9.77 11.33 33.22
N ASP A 245 -9.14 11.13 34.38
CA ASP A 245 -8.08 12.00 34.88
C ASP A 245 -6.84 11.96 33.98
N LYS A 246 -6.50 10.80 33.40
CA LYS A 246 -5.42 10.70 32.41
C LYS A 246 -5.75 11.43 31.11
N VAL A 247 -6.98 11.25 30.58
CA VAL A 247 -7.41 11.97 29.38
C VAL A 247 -7.41 13.46 29.63
N ARG A 248 -7.89 13.90 30.79
CA ARG A 248 -7.87 15.30 31.19
C ARG A 248 -6.46 15.86 31.32
N GLN A 249 -5.54 15.12 31.94
CA GLN A 249 -4.14 15.52 32.03
C GLN A 249 -3.53 15.72 30.63
N VAL A 250 -3.77 14.79 29.70
CA VAL A 250 -3.29 14.91 28.32
C VAL A 250 -3.92 16.11 27.61
N LEU A 251 -5.23 16.35 27.80
CA LEU A 251 -5.91 17.51 27.23
C LEU A 251 -5.35 18.84 27.74
N ASP A 252 -5.11 18.94 29.04
CA ASP A 252 -4.53 20.13 29.66
C ASP A 252 -3.08 20.34 29.17
N GLU A 253 -2.28 19.27 29.07
CA GLU A 253 -0.93 19.31 28.50
C GLU A 253 -0.90 19.76 27.03
N ILE A 254 -1.89 19.34 26.23
CA ILE A 254 -2.02 19.77 24.83
C ILE A 254 -2.44 21.24 24.79
N LEU A 255 -3.45 21.65 25.57
CA LEU A 255 -3.93 23.03 25.62
C LEU A 255 -2.84 24.02 26.02
N ASP A 256 -1.96 23.64 26.95
CA ASP A 256 -0.81 24.45 27.37
C ASP A 256 0.29 24.54 26.29
N LYS A 257 0.41 23.53 25.43
CA LYS A 257 1.38 23.52 24.32
C LYS A 257 0.90 24.27 23.08
N VAL A 258 -0.40 24.49 22.91
CA VAL A 258 -0.93 25.27 21.78
C VAL A 258 -0.46 26.73 21.91
N PRO A 259 0.26 27.29 20.92
CA PRO A 259 0.73 28.68 20.95
C PRO A 259 -0.42 29.69 20.94
N ASP A 260 -0.15 30.91 21.42
CA ASP A 260 -1.10 32.03 21.34
C ASP A 260 -1.26 32.53 19.90
N GLU A 261 -2.39 33.19 19.64
CA GLU A 261 -2.70 33.74 18.32
C GLU A 261 -1.68 34.81 17.88
N PHE A 262 -1.29 34.75 16.61
CA PHE A 262 -0.46 35.78 15.99
C PHE A 262 -1.23 37.10 15.90
N ASN A 263 -0.66 38.19 16.39
CA ASN A 263 -1.24 39.52 16.25
C ASN A 263 -0.99 40.07 14.83
N ILE A 264 -1.88 39.72 13.90
CA ILE A 264 -1.79 40.09 12.48
C ILE A 264 -1.66 41.62 12.27
N PRO A 265 -2.46 42.48 12.94
CA PRO A 265 -2.31 43.94 12.82
C PRO A 265 -0.93 44.46 13.21
N ASP A 266 -0.35 43.96 14.31
CA ASP A 266 0.98 44.35 14.79
C ASP A 266 2.07 43.88 13.79
N MET A 267 1.95 42.66 13.26
CA MET A 267 2.87 42.13 12.25
C MET A 267 2.83 42.94 10.96
N ILE A 268 1.64 43.28 10.45
CA ILE A 268 1.49 44.09 9.23
C ILE A 268 2.10 45.50 9.42
N SER A 269 1.96 46.07 10.62
CA SER A 269 2.50 47.41 10.92
C SER A 269 4.03 47.47 10.95
N LYS A 270 4.70 46.34 11.18
CA LYS A 270 6.17 46.21 11.25
C LYS A 270 6.81 45.91 9.90
N ILE A 271 6.02 45.68 8.85
CA ILE A 271 6.51 45.37 7.50
C ILE A 271 6.69 46.69 6.73
N GLU A 272 7.94 47.10 6.55
CA GLU A 272 8.30 48.30 5.78
C GLU A 272 8.16 48.05 4.26
N ASP A 273 8.62 46.89 3.78
CA ASP A 273 8.57 46.49 2.37
C ASP A 273 7.65 45.29 2.13
N LYS A 274 6.54 45.53 1.42
CA LYS A 274 5.58 44.47 1.05
C LYS A 274 6.09 43.69 -0.16
N THR A 275 6.70 42.55 0.10
CA THR A 275 7.06 41.56 -0.92
C THR A 275 6.00 40.47 -1.03
N PRO A 276 5.89 39.74 -2.15
CA PRO A 276 4.97 38.59 -2.26
C PRO A 276 5.14 37.56 -1.13
N PHE A 277 6.37 37.31 -0.68
CA PHE A 277 6.63 36.40 0.45
C PHE A 277 6.06 36.92 1.78
N THR A 278 6.13 38.24 2.04
CA THR A 278 5.53 38.82 3.25
C THR A 278 4.00 38.71 3.25
N VAL A 279 3.36 38.79 2.09
CA VAL A 279 1.91 38.60 1.96
C VAL A 279 1.53 37.15 2.23
N VAL A 280 2.25 36.18 1.65
CA VAL A 280 2.02 34.75 1.92
C VAL A 280 2.23 34.42 3.39
N ALA A 281 3.29 34.95 4.02
CA ALA A 281 3.54 34.73 5.45
C ALA A 281 2.40 35.25 6.33
N VAL A 282 1.85 36.44 6.03
CA VAL A 282 0.69 36.98 6.76
C VAL A 282 -0.55 36.11 6.55
N GLN A 283 -0.80 35.62 5.33
CA GLN A 283 -1.92 34.72 5.04
C GLN A 283 -1.78 33.37 5.77
N GLU A 284 -0.58 32.81 5.84
CA GLU A 284 -0.31 31.58 6.59
C GLU A 284 -0.49 31.80 8.10
N CYS A 285 -0.11 32.96 8.64
CA CYS A 285 -0.40 33.31 10.03
C CYS A 285 -1.91 33.44 10.30
N GLU A 286 -2.69 34.02 9.38
CA GLU A 286 -4.15 34.06 9.48
C GLU A 286 -4.78 32.66 9.46
N ARG A 287 -4.31 31.78 8.56
CA ARG A 287 -4.73 30.37 8.51
C ARG A 287 -4.37 29.61 9.78
N MET A 288 -3.16 29.81 10.31
CA MET A 288 -2.72 29.21 11.56
C MET A 288 -3.58 29.69 12.73
N ASN A 289 -3.92 30.97 12.79
CA ASN A 289 -4.84 31.50 13.82
C ASN A 289 -6.22 30.84 13.74
N LEU A 290 -6.76 30.65 12.53
CA LEU A 290 -8.02 29.94 12.34
C LEU A 290 -7.92 28.51 12.88
N LEU A 291 -6.89 27.76 12.50
CA LEU A 291 -6.65 26.39 12.97
C LEU A 291 -6.52 26.34 14.50
N MET A 292 -5.67 27.19 15.08
CA MET A 292 -5.45 27.23 16.54
C MET A 292 -6.76 27.51 17.29
N ARG A 293 -7.62 28.38 16.76
CA ARG A 293 -8.94 28.65 17.34
C ARG A 293 -9.86 27.44 17.28
N GLU A 294 -9.88 26.70 16.17
CA GLU A 294 -10.66 25.47 16.02
C GLU A 294 -10.14 24.35 16.95
N ILE A 295 -8.83 24.18 17.08
CA ILE A 295 -8.19 23.25 18.03
C ILE A 295 -8.58 23.62 19.46
N ARG A 296 -8.41 24.90 19.86
CA ARG A 296 -8.79 25.35 21.21
C ARG A 296 -10.29 25.20 21.48
N ARG A 297 -11.16 25.44 20.49
CA ARG A 297 -12.61 25.24 20.63
C ARG A 297 -12.94 23.77 20.85
N SER A 298 -12.46 22.89 19.97
CA SER A 298 -12.72 21.45 20.05
C SER A 298 -12.18 20.82 21.34
N LEU A 299 -10.97 21.18 21.78
CA LEU A 299 -10.41 20.72 23.06
C LEU A 299 -11.22 21.21 24.27
N LYS A 300 -11.71 22.46 24.25
CA LYS A 300 -12.58 22.99 25.32
C LYS A 300 -13.94 22.30 25.34
N GLU A 301 -14.53 22.05 24.18
CA GLU A 301 -15.79 21.30 24.05
C GLU A 301 -15.63 19.87 24.58
N LEU A 302 -14.52 19.19 24.27
CA LEU A 302 -14.21 17.87 24.81
C LEU A 302 -14.02 17.90 26.34
N SER A 303 -13.28 18.89 26.87
CA SER A 303 -13.11 19.09 28.32
C SER A 303 -14.44 19.37 29.05
N LEU A 304 -15.38 20.07 28.41
CA LEU A 304 -16.72 20.29 28.94
C LEU A 304 -17.59 19.04 28.81
N GLY A 305 -17.51 18.31 27.70
CA GLY A 305 -18.22 17.05 27.50
C GLY A 305 -17.85 15.98 28.54
N LEU A 306 -16.55 15.87 28.85
CA LEU A 306 -16.00 15.02 29.92
C LEU A 306 -16.53 15.38 31.32
N LYS A 307 -16.95 16.63 31.55
CA LYS A 307 -17.54 17.07 32.83
C LYS A 307 -19.04 16.82 32.93
N ILE A 308 -19.74 16.71 31.79
CA ILE A 308 -21.21 16.69 31.73
C ILE A 308 -21.74 15.27 31.51
N CYS A 309 -21.04 14.44 30.74
CA CYS A 309 -21.44 13.07 30.44
C CYS A 309 -20.54 12.07 31.18
N ASP A 310 -21.11 11.24 32.06
CA ASP A 310 -20.49 9.96 32.43
C ASP A 310 -20.33 9.12 31.15
N LEU A 311 -19.07 8.87 30.76
CA LEU A 311 -18.69 8.45 29.43
C LEU A 311 -18.64 6.93 29.27
N ASP A 312 -19.81 6.30 29.19
CA ASP A 312 -19.90 4.88 28.80
C ASP A 312 -19.84 4.67 27.27
N ARG A 313 -19.61 5.73 26.46
CA ARG A 313 -19.85 5.70 25.01
C ARG A 313 -18.87 6.45 24.10
N MET A 314 -17.66 6.78 24.53
CA MET A 314 -16.62 7.26 23.59
C MET A 314 -15.65 6.14 23.24
N ASP A 315 -15.60 5.80 21.95
CA ASP A 315 -14.58 4.94 21.38
C ASP A 315 -13.21 5.61 21.47
N HIS A 316 -12.23 4.87 21.98
CA HIS A 316 -10.90 5.34 22.35
C HIS A 316 -9.95 5.55 21.16
N THR A 317 -10.41 5.27 19.95
CA THR A 317 -9.65 5.41 18.72
C THR A 317 -9.37 6.87 18.34
N GLN A 318 -10.05 7.85 18.94
CA GLN A 318 -9.82 9.27 18.65
C GLN A 318 -8.67 9.94 19.44
N LEU A 319 -8.01 9.24 20.37
CA LEU A 319 -7.02 9.88 21.27
C LEU A 319 -5.55 9.63 20.88
N SER A 320 -5.25 8.60 20.08
CA SER A 320 -3.90 8.36 19.54
C SER A 320 -3.68 8.96 18.17
N ASP A 321 -4.76 9.23 17.46
CA ASP A 321 -4.73 9.61 16.05
C ASP A 321 -4.98 11.13 15.96
N ILE A 322 -4.24 11.80 15.07
CA ILE A 322 -4.46 13.22 14.81
C ILE A 322 -5.90 13.37 14.31
N ASN A 323 -6.68 14.23 14.95
CA ASN A 323 -8.03 14.52 14.47
C ASN A 323 -7.94 15.13 13.05
N ASP A 324 -8.56 14.49 12.07
CA ASP A 324 -8.59 14.95 10.67
C ASP A 324 -9.17 16.38 10.54
N GLY A 325 -9.99 16.82 11.50
CA GLY A 325 -10.46 18.21 11.58
C GLY A 325 -9.36 19.23 11.90
N TRP A 326 -8.15 18.79 12.27
CA TRP A 326 -6.99 19.63 12.60
C TRP A 326 -5.93 19.66 11.49
N THR A 327 -6.16 18.98 10.36
CA THR A 327 -5.32 19.13 9.18
C THR A 327 -5.78 20.32 8.34
N LEU A 328 -4.88 21.29 8.15
CA LEU A 328 -5.09 22.37 7.18
C LEU A 328 -4.95 21.79 5.77
N ASP A 329 -6.07 21.50 5.13
CA ASP A 329 -6.07 21.10 3.72
C ASP A 329 -5.54 22.25 2.85
N THR A 330 -4.38 22.02 2.21
CA THR A 330 -3.79 22.92 1.22
C THR A 330 -4.61 23.01 -0.07
N ASN A 331 -5.70 22.24 -0.20
CA ASN A 331 -6.56 22.24 -1.39
C ASN A 331 -7.46 23.48 -1.54
N LEU A 332 -7.52 24.35 -0.52
CA LEU A 332 -8.17 25.66 -0.61
C LEU A 332 -7.30 26.75 -1.28
N VAL A 333 -6.12 26.39 -1.81
CA VAL A 333 -5.14 27.35 -2.37
C VAL A 333 -5.38 27.71 -3.84
N TRP A 334 -6.31 27.05 -4.55
CA TRP A 334 -6.55 27.31 -5.99
C TRP A 334 -8.00 27.61 -6.39
N SER A 335 -8.90 27.85 -5.43
CA SER A 335 -10.30 28.19 -5.71
C SER A 335 -10.70 29.56 -5.16
N THR A 336 -10.03 30.61 -5.63
CA THR A 336 -10.57 31.99 -5.67
C THR A 336 -9.99 32.74 -6.85
#